data_AF-A0A940QHY7-F1
#
_entry.id   AF-A0A940QHY7-F1
#
_cell.length_a   1.000
_cell.length_b   1.000
_cell.length_c   1.000
_cell.angle_alpha   90.00
_cell.angle_beta   90.00
_cell.angle_gamma   90.00
#
_symmetry.space_group_name_H-M   'P 1'
#
loop_
_entity.id
_entity.type
_entity.pdbx_description
1 polymer ?
#
loop_
_entity_poly.entity_id
_entity_poly.type
_entity_poly.pdbx_seq_one_letter_code
_entity_poly.pdbx_strand_id
1 'polypeptide(L)'
;SILQRIEKIAQGAALMTETEVEMKVQHGCCEIRPSTKLSDLTWENMCQAPLPVYTEEELAFAKSVQDSLNPAAVNRDRAPFHTDEVLHSAIAPRDTWEVVKQTASTDAGDVSYMMPMCFFTVANLPFGVAPHTWQATAMTGSSIGAKSTLHAARILAGTAYDLLTQPETCAAILQEFKDANVQYSPMYQE
;
A
#
# COMPACT_ATOMS: atom_id res chain seq x y z
N SER A 1 15.56 -18.50 -11.06
CA SER A 1 14.47 -17.55 -10.73
C SER A 1 13.13 -18.07 -11.27
N ILE A 2 11.99 -17.47 -10.89
CA ILE A 2 10.68 -17.76 -11.52
C ILE A 2 10.73 -17.37 -13.01
N LEU A 3 11.36 -16.25 -13.35
CA LEU A 3 11.55 -15.80 -14.74
C LEU A 3 12.20 -16.88 -15.62
N GLN A 4 13.30 -17.51 -15.15
CA GLN A 4 13.95 -18.61 -15.87
C GLN A 4 13.03 -19.82 -16.07
N ARG A 5 12.08 -20.07 -15.17
CA ARG A 5 11.11 -21.16 -15.33
C ARG A 5 10.06 -20.80 -16.39
N ILE A 6 9.59 -19.55 -16.39
CA ILE A 6 8.67 -19.03 -17.40
C ILE A 6 9.32 -19.09 -18.79
N GLU A 7 10.58 -18.68 -18.90
CA GLU A 7 11.37 -18.74 -20.15
C GLU A 7 11.46 -20.18 -20.68
N LYS A 8 11.81 -21.14 -19.82
CA LYS A 8 11.87 -22.56 -20.22
C LYS A 8 10.52 -23.13 -20.66
N ILE A 9 9.42 -22.71 -20.04
CA ILE A 9 8.08 -23.13 -20.44
C ILE A 9 7.74 -22.56 -21.82
N ALA A 10 8.03 -21.28 -22.05
CA ALA A 10 7.79 -20.62 -23.32
C ALA A 10 8.60 -21.27 -24.46
N GLN A 11 9.88 -21.57 -24.22
CA GLN A 11 10.75 -22.31 -25.15
C GLN A 11 10.21 -23.72 -25.43
N GLY A 12 9.74 -24.42 -24.40
CA GLY A 12 9.14 -25.75 -24.55
C GLY A 12 7.86 -25.72 -25.39
N ALA A 13 7.00 -24.71 -25.19
CA ALA A 13 5.79 -24.52 -25.99
C ALA A 13 6.12 -24.25 -27.47
N ALA A 14 7.06 -23.34 -27.72
CA ALA A 14 7.52 -22.99 -29.06
C ALA A 14 8.08 -24.21 -29.82
N LEU A 15 8.85 -25.06 -29.12
CA LEU A 15 9.37 -26.31 -29.68
C LEU A 15 8.25 -27.27 -30.08
N MET A 16 7.21 -27.43 -29.27
CA MET A 16 6.10 -28.35 -29.57
C MET A 16 5.25 -27.90 -30.76
N THR A 17 5.15 -26.59 -31.00
CA THR A 17 4.30 -26.00 -32.04
C THR A 17 5.06 -25.60 -33.29
N GLU A 18 6.37 -25.90 -33.37
CA GLU A 18 7.25 -25.48 -34.46
C GLU A 18 7.21 -23.95 -34.70
N THR A 19 7.13 -23.17 -33.61
CA THR A 19 7.15 -21.70 -33.64
C THR A 19 8.39 -21.15 -32.94
N GLU A 20 8.60 -19.84 -33.05
CA GLU A 20 9.64 -19.12 -32.32
C GLU A 20 9.04 -18.30 -31.17
N VAL A 21 9.85 -18.02 -30.15
CA VAL A 21 9.47 -17.15 -29.04
C VAL A 21 10.63 -16.21 -28.70
N GLU A 22 10.32 -14.94 -28.55
CA GLU A 22 11.21 -13.91 -28.05
C GLU A 22 10.66 -13.39 -26.71
N MET A 23 11.48 -13.42 -25.67
CA MET A 23 11.11 -12.86 -24.36
C MET A 23 11.78 -11.50 -24.18
N LYS A 24 10.97 -10.46 -24.04
CA LYS A 24 11.44 -9.11 -23.69
C LYS A 24 10.96 -8.74 -22.29
N VAL A 25 11.88 -8.55 -21.37
CA VAL A 25 11.56 -7.98 -20.04
C VAL A 25 11.31 -6.49 -20.23
N GLN A 26 10.10 -6.04 -19.95
CA GLN A 26 9.74 -4.63 -20.11
C GLN A 26 10.01 -3.81 -18.85
N HIS A 27 9.72 -4.39 -17.67
CA HIS A 27 9.77 -3.70 -16.38
C HIS A 27 10.08 -4.69 -15.25
N GLY A 28 10.65 -4.18 -14.17
CA GLY A 28 10.82 -4.85 -12.89
C GLY A 28 10.97 -3.79 -11.80
N CYS A 29 10.35 -4.01 -10.64
CA CYS A 29 10.32 -3.05 -9.53
C CYS A 29 10.97 -3.66 -8.29
N CYS A 30 11.87 -2.92 -7.65
CA CYS A 30 12.45 -3.32 -6.37
C CYS A 30 11.37 -3.45 -5.27
N GLU A 31 11.69 -4.17 -4.20
CA GLU A 31 10.91 -4.12 -2.97
C GLU A 31 10.92 -2.71 -2.35
N ILE A 32 9.87 -2.33 -1.62
CA ILE A 32 9.89 -1.03 -0.93
C ILE A 32 10.84 -1.11 0.27
N ARG A 33 11.74 -0.13 0.39
CA ARG A 33 12.55 0.12 1.58
C ARG A 33 12.03 1.33 2.35
N PRO A 34 11.16 1.14 3.35
CA PRO A 34 10.63 2.26 4.12
C PRO A 34 11.71 2.87 5.02
N SER A 35 11.70 4.20 5.14
CA SER A 35 12.41 4.94 6.18
C SER A 35 11.60 4.85 7.48
N THR A 36 12.22 4.36 8.54
CA THR A 36 11.58 4.23 9.86
C THR A 36 11.21 5.61 10.39
N LYS A 37 12.15 6.57 10.38
CA LYS A 37 11.89 7.93 10.87
C LYS A 37 10.79 8.66 10.09
N LEU A 38 10.75 8.52 8.76
CA LEU A 38 9.69 9.12 7.96
C LEU A 38 8.33 8.46 8.23
N SER A 39 8.33 7.15 8.47
CA SER A 39 7.11 6.40 8.82
C SER A 39 6.59 6.80 10.21
N ASP A 40 7.48 7.06 11.18
CA ASP A 40 7.11 7.56 12.51
C ASP A 40 6.47 8.94 12.42
N LEU A 41 7.10 9.87 11.70
CA LEU A 41 6.56 11.22 11.48
C LEU A 41 5.18 11.17 10.79
N THR A 42 5.03 10.30 9.79
CA THR A 42 3.76 10.11 9.08
C THR A 42 2.68 9.55 10.00
N TRP A 43 3.03 8.62 10.89
CA TRP A 43 2.11 8.04 11.87
C TRP A 43 1.70 9.05 12.96
N GLU A 44 2.62 9.90 13.41
CA GLU A 44 2.32 11.00 14.33
C GLU A 44 1.31 11.97 13.69
N ASN A 45 1.50 12.30 12.42
CA ASN A 45 0.55 13.11 11.64
C ASN A 45 -0.80 12.42 11.44
N MET A 46 -0.80 11.09 11.27
CA MET A 46 -2.01 10.27 11.23
C MET A 46 -2.78 10.32 12.56
N CYS A 47 -2.09 10.32 13.70
CA CYS A 47 -2.70 10.44 15.02
C CYS A 47 -3.32 11.84 15.27
N GLN A 48 -2.78 12.88 14.64
CA GLN A 48 -3.29 14.25 14.75
C GLN A 48 -4.42 14.56 13.76
N ALA A 49 -4.45 13.88 12.62
CA ALA A 49 -5.46 14.10 11.60
C ALA A 49 -6.85 13.65 12.09
N PRO A 50 -7.89 14.50 11.95
CA PRO A 50 -9.24 14.10 12.35
C PRO A 50 -9.73 12.95 11.48
N LEU A 51 -10.26 11.93 12.14
CA LEU A 51 -10.80 10.73 11.50
C LEU A 51 -12.05 11.06 10.67
N PRO A 52 -12.26 10.37 9.53
CA PRO A 52 -13.52 10.42 8.81
C PRO A 52 -14.70 10.00 9.69
N VAL A 53 -15.81 10.73 9.60
CA VAL A 53 -17.09 10.34 10.20
C VAL A 53 -18.03 9.91 9.08
N TYR A 54 -18.60 8.71 9.22
CA TYR A 54 -19.50 8.13 8.24
C TYR A 54 -20.97 8.23 8.70
N THR A 55 -21.86 8.47 7.74
CA THR A 55 -23.31 8.48 7.98
C THR A 55 -23.85 7.05 8.06
N GLU A 56 -25.07 6.88 8.59
CA GLU A 56 -25.74 5.59 8.59
C GLU A 56 -25.94 5.02 7.18
N GLU A 57 -26.24 5.88 6.20
CA GLU A 57 -26.38 5.50 4.79
C GLU A 57 -25.06 4.98 4.21
N GLU A 58 -23.94 5.65 4.51
CA GLU A 58 -22.60 5.21 4.08
C GLU A 58 -22.24 3.86 4.71
N LEU A 59 -22.50 3.68 6.01
CA LEU A 59 -22.25 2.41 6.68
C LEU A 59 -23.14 1.29 6.15
N ALA A 60 -24.40 1.58 5.83
CA ALA A 60 -25.32 0.63 5.20
C ALA A 60 -24.85 0.24 3.78
N PHE A 61 -24.37 1.20 3.00
CA PHE A 61 -23.77 0.93 1.69
C PHE A 61 -22.52 0.05 1.82
N ALA A 62 -21.58 0.42 2.69
CA ALA A 62 -20.39 -0.37 3.00
C ALA A 62 -20.74 -1.80 3.42
N LYS A 63 -21.78 -1.95 4.25
CA LYS A 63 -22.28 -3.25 4.69
C LYS A 63 -22.82 -4.08 3.53
N SER A 64 -23.65 -3.50 2.66
CA SER A 64 -24.19 -4.21 1.50
C SER A 64 -23.10 -4.68 0.53
N VAL A 65 -22.01 -3.91 0.38
CA VAL A 65 -20.83 -4.33 -0.38
C VAL A 65 -20.14 -5.51 0.32
N GLN A 66 -19.94 -5.44 1.63
CA GLN A 66 -19.32 -6.51 2.42
C GLN A 66 -20.15 -7.81 2.40
N ASP A 67 -21.47 -7.72 2.35
CA ASP A 67 -22.37 -8.90 2.29
C ASP A 67 -22.24 -9.69 0.99
N SER A 68 -21.64 -9.10 -0.06
CA SER A 68 -21.29 -9.82 -1.29
C SER A 68 -20.06 -10.74 -1.17
N LEU A 69 -19.35 -10.67 -0.04
CA LEU A 69 -18.07 -11.35 0.17
C LEU A 69 -18.22 -12.67 0.92
N ASN A 70 -17.19 -13.52 0.83
CA ASN A 70 -17.08 -14.70 1.66
C ASN A 70 -16.86 -14.27 3.14
N PRO A 71 -17.74 -14.66 4.09
CA PRO A 71 -17.61 -14.28 5.50
C PRO A 71 -16.27 -14.70 6.13
N ALA A 72 -15.67 -15.81 5.68
CA ALA A 72 -14.37 -16.25 6.17
C ALA A 72 -13.25 -15.29 5.75
N ALA A 73 -13.34 -14.68 4.56
CA ALA A 73 -12.38 -13.68 4.10
C ALA A 73 -12.52 -12.38 4.91
N VAL A 74 -13.75 -11.95 5.17
CA VAL A 74 -14.05 -10.77 6.01
C VAL A 74 -13.50 -10.96 7.42
N ASN A 75 -13.80 -12.08 8.08
CA ASN A 75 -13.36 -12.33 9.44
C ASN A 75 -11.83 -12.43 9.55
N ARG A 76 -11.17 -13.05 8.56
CA ARG A 76 -9.70 -13.13 8.53
C ARG A 76 -9.05 -11.75 8.41
N ASP A 77 -9.60 -10.89 7.55
CA ASP A 77 -9.07 -9.53 7.33
C ASP A 77 -9.32 -8.60 8.53
N ARG A 78 -10.45 -8.77 9.21
CA ARG A 78 -10.83 -7.98 10.39
C ARG A 78 -10.11 -8.40 11.68
N ALA A 79 -9.78 -9.69 11.81
CA ALA A 79 -9.26 -10.26 13.06
C ALA A 79 -8.07 -9.51 13.69
N PRO A 80 -7.06 -9.03 12.93
CA PRO A 80 -5.92 -8.30 13.51
C PRO A 80 -6.29 -6.97 14.18
N PHE A 81 -7.45 -6.40 13.85
CA PHE A 81 -7.90 -5.10 14.36
C PHE A 81 -8.87 -5.23 15.54
N HIS A 82 -9.24 -6.46 15.95
CA HIS A 82 -10.09 -6.74 17.12
C HIS A 82 -11.40 -5.92 17.16
N THR A 83 -12.05 -5.77 16.01
CA THR A 83 -13.31 -5.02 15.86
C THR A 83 -14.38 -5.87 15.17
N ASP A 84 -15.65 -5.48 15.31
CA ASP A 84 -16.78 -6.02 14.54
C ASP A 84 -17.36 -4.99 13.56
N GLU A 85 -16.72 -3.84 13.44
CA GLU A 85 -17.11 -2.81 12.48
C GLU A 85 -16.91 -3.25 11.04
N VAL A 86 -17.69 -2.65 10.14
CA VAL A 86 -17.61 -2.91 8.70
C VAL A 86 -16.34 -2.32 8.10
N LEU A 87 -15.96 -1.13 8.57
CA LEU A 87 -14.76 -0.38 8.19
C LEU A 87 -13.85 -0.25 9.41
N HIS A 88 -12.55 -0.09 9.19
CA HIS A 88 -11.65 0.31 10.27
C HIS A 88 -11.83 1.80 10.56
N SER A 89 -12.26 2.17 11.77
CA SER A 89 -12.55 3.55 12.17
C SER A 89 -11.54 4.17 13.16
N ALA A 90 -10.43 3.49 13.42
CA ALA A 90 -9.41 3.94 14.36
C ALA A 90 -8.04 4.07 13.68
N ILE A 91 -7.08 4.69 14.38
CA ILE A 91 -5.68 4.64 13.98
C ILE A 91 -5.07 3.35 14.50
N ALA A 92 -4.55 2.53 13.59
CA ALA A 92 -3.84 1.31 13.95
C ALA A 92 -2.54 1.66 14.70
N PRO A 93 -2.10 0.82 15.65
CA PRO A 93 -0.77 0.94 16.23
C PRO A 93 0.32 1.06 15.15
N ARG A 94 1.37 1.83 15.46
CA ARG A 94 2.47 2.14 14.52
C ARG A 94 3.07 0.89 13.85
N ASP A 95 3.16 -0.22 14.57
CA ASP A 95 3.79 -1.45 14.10
C ASP A 95 2.81 -2.55 13.65
N THR A 96 1.55 -2.19 13.38
CA THR A 96 0.55 -3.13 12.83
C THR A 96 1.02 -3.80 11.53
N TRP A 97 1.93 -3.18 10.76
CA TRP A 97 2.50 -3.73 9.54
C TRP A 97 3.26 -5.05 9.76
N GLU A 98 3.74 -5.33 10.97
CA GLU A 98 4.44 -6.58 11.30
C GLU A 98 3.49 -7.79 11.25
N VAL A 99 2.24 -7.58 11.65
CA VAL A 99 1.18 -8.59 11.69
C VAL A 99 0.35 -8.56 10.40
N VAL A 100 0.04 -7.36 9.90
CA VAL A 100 -0.74 -7.12 8.69
C VAL A 100 0.19 -6.68 7.57
N LYS A 101 0.98 -7.64 7.06
CA LYS A 101 1.93 -7.37 5.99
C LYS A 101 1.21 -6.95 4.72
N GLN A 102 1.53 -5.75 4.23
CA GLN A 102 1.07 -5.28 2.93
C GLN A 102 1.94 -5.89 1.84
N THR A 103 1.30 -6.52 0.86
CA THR A 103 1.96 -7.01 -0.35
C THR A 103 1.36 -6.28 -1.54
N ALA A 104 2.17 -5.54 -2.29
CA ALA A 104 1.77 -4.81 -3.47
C ALA A 104 2.87 -4.84 -4.51
N SER A 105 2.54 -4.47 -5.75
CA SER A 105 3.51 -4.23 -6.82
C SER A 105 3.45 -2.75 -7.18
N THR A 106 4.54 -2.02 -6.97
CA THR A 106 4.60 -0.58 -7.23
C THR A 106 6.02 -0.16 -7.56
N ASP A 107 6.13 0.79 -8.49
CA ASP A 107 7.33 1.53 -8.88
C ASP A 107 7.91 2.39 -7.74
N ALA A 108 7.12 2.65 -6.68
CA ALA A 108 7.60 3.25 -5.44
C ALA A 108 8.80 2.49 -4.85
N GLY A 109 8.86 1.17 -5.07
CA GLY A 109 10.01 0.36 -4.71
C GLY A 109 11.33 0.94 -5.23
N ASP A 110 11.42 1.27 -6.51
CA ASP A 110 12.63 1.81 -7.12
C ASP A 110 12.99 3.20 -6.55
N VAL A 111 11.98 4.04 -6.32
CA VAL A 111 12.15 5.37 -5.69
C VAL A 111 12.71 5.26 -4.28
N SER A 112 12.32 4.24 -3.52
CA SER A 112 12.80 4.01 -2.15
C SER A 112 14.29 3.68 -2.04
N TYR A 113 14.98 3.39 -3.16
CA TYR A 113 16.45 3.25 -3.20
C TYR A 113 17.15 4.56 -3.55
N MET A 114 16.43 5.56 -4.03
CA MET A 114 16.98 6.85 -4.45
C MET A 114 16.75 7.94 -3.40
N MET A 115 15.68 7.83 -2.61
CA MET A 115 15.34 8.79 -1.56
C MET A 115 14.55 8.15 -0.41
N PRO A 116 14.50 8.77 0.78
CA PRO A 116 13.63 8.31 1.86
C PRO A 116 12.18 8.19 1.39
N MET A 117 11.55 7.08 1.73
CA MET A 117 10.17 6.79 1.36
C MET A 117 9.42 6.16 2.53
N CYS A 118 8.14 6.47 2.67
CA CYS A 118 7.23 5.73 3.53
C CYS A 118 5.97 5.38 2.75
N PHE A 119 5.29 4.31 3.18
CA PHE A 119 4.00 3.90 2.63
C PHE A 119 3.00 3.79 3.79
N PHE A 120 1.82 4.40 3.64
CA PHE A 120 0.74 4.30 4.61
C PHE A 120 -0.58 4.05 3.89
N THR A 121 -1.55 3.50 4.63
CA THR A 121 -2.89 3.22 4.11
C THR A 121 -3.95 3.97 4.93
N VAL A 122 -5.05 4.31 4.27
CA VAL A 122 -6.25 4.87 4.92
C VAL A 122 -7.43 3.99 4.56
N ALA A 123 -8.24 3.64 5.55
CA ALA A 123 -9.41 2.81 5.38
C ALA A 123 -10.44 3.52 4.49
N ASN A 124 -10.72 2.92 3.33
CA ASN A 124 -11.85 3.29 2.45
C ASN A 124 -12.65 2.08 1.99
N LEU A 125 -12.18 0.87 2.31
CA LEU A 125 -12.74 -0.41 1.92
C LEU A 125 -13.23 -1.16 3.15
N PRO A 126 -14.43 -1.78 3.12
CA PRO A 126 -14.87 -2.70 4.15
C PRO A 126 -13.90 -3.87 4.29
N PHE A 127 -13.79 -4.42 5.50
CA PHE A 127 -12.97 -5.62 5.72
C PHE A 127 -13.38 -6.75 4.75
N GLY A 128 -12.37 -7.38 4.17
CA GLY A 128 -12.49 -8.47 3.19
C GLY A 128 -12.55 -8.02 1.73
N VAL A 129 -12.74 -6.73 1.43
CA VAL A 129 -12.71 -6.24 0.05
C VAL A 129 -11.26 -6.24 -0.45
N ALA A 130 -10.99 -7.06 -1.48
CA ALA A 130 -9.70 -7.06 -2.15
C ALA A 130 -9.60 -5.90 -3.16
N PRO A 131 -8.41 -5.32 -3.37
CA PRO A 131 -8.14 -4.44 -4.50
C PRO A 131 -8.46 -5.12 -5.84
N HIS A 132 -8.65 -4.32 -6.89
CA HIS A 132 -8.95 -4.79 -8.26
C HIS A 132 -10.29 -5.54 -8.40
N THR A 133 -11.25 -5.22 -7.52
CA THR A 133 -12.61 -5.77 -7.57
C THR A 133 -13.63 -4.67 -7.82
N TRP A 134 -14.84 -5.02 -8.26
CA TRP A 134 -15.92 -4.05 -8.42
C TRP A 134 -16.30 -3.42 -7.07
N GLN A 135 -16.18 -4.17 -5.97
CA GLN A 135 -16.40 -3.67 -4.61
C GLN A 135 -15.43 -2.53 -4.29
N ALA A 136 -14.13 -2.71 -4.58
CA ALA A 136 -13.14 -1.66 -4.38
C ALA A 136 -13.44 -0.41 -5.21
N THR A 137 -13.83 -0.58 -6.49
CA THR A 137 -14.23 0.53 -7.37
C THR A 137 -15.45 1.27 -6.83
N ALA A 138 -16.49 0.54 -6.40
CA ALA A 138 -17.73 1.12 -5.87
C ALA A 138 -17.49 1.90 -4.57
N MET A 139 -16.69 1.35 -3.65
CA MET A 139 -16.34 2.02 -2.39
C MET A 139 -15.48 3.27 -2.64
N THR A 140 -14.45 3.17 -3.48
CA THR A 140 -13.55 4.28 -3.80
C THR A 140 -14.28 5.41 -4.54
N GLY A 141 -15.25 5.06 -5.41
CA GLY A 141 -16.07 6.03 -6.14
C GLY A 141 -17.21 6.67 -5.32
N SER A 142 -17.36 6.30 -4.04
CA SER A 142 -18.42 6.82 -3.17
C SER A 142 -17.93 7.99 -2.30
N SER A 143 -18.84 8.57 -1.50
CA SER A 143 -18.48 9.58 -0.50
C SER A 143 -17.51 9.06 0.57
N ILE A 144 -17.50 7.75 0.86
CA ILE A 144 -16.53 7.11 1.75
C ILE A 144 -15.12 7.25 1.18
N GLY A 145 -14.95 6.94 -0.11
CA GLY A 145 -13.68 7.13 -0.82
C GLY A 145 -13.24 8.60 -0.80
N ALA A 146 -14.15 9.53 -1.08
CA ALA A 146 -13.84 10.97 -1.02
C ALA A 146 -13.37 11.44 0.37
N LYS A 147 -14.05 11.01 1.45
CA LYS A 147 -13.67 11.33 2.83
C LYS A 147 -12.31 10.73 3.20
N SER A 148 -12.05 9.51 2.75
CA SER A 148 -10.79 8.80 2.99
C SER A 148 -9.62 9.48 2.26
N THR A 149 -9.83 9.91 1.00
CA THR A 149 -8.87 10.70 0.25
C THR A 149 -8.56 12.03 0.93
N LEU A 150 -9.58 12.73 1.46
CA LEU A 150 -9.36 13.97 2.20
C LEU A 150 -8.57 13.73 3.50
N HIS A 151 -8.82 12.63 4.19
CA HIS A 151 -8.04 12.25 5.37
C HIS A 151 -6.57 11.94 5.00
N ALA A 152 -6.33 11.16 3.96
CA ALA A 152 -4.97 10.89 3.45
C ALA A 152 -4.25 12.19 3.04
N ALA A 153 -4.95 13.12 2.38
CA ALA A 153 -4.39 14.42 2.00
C ALA A 153 -3.98 15.26 3.21
N ARG A 154 -4.73 15.23 4.32
CA ARG A 154 -4.36 15.93 5.56
C ARG A 154 -3.08 15.36 6.17
N ILE A 155 -2.94 14.03 6.20
CA ILE A 155 -1.75 13.35 6.72
C ILE A 155 -0.52 13.72 5.88
N LEU A 156 -0.64 13.66 4.55
CA LEU A 156 0.42 14.08 3.63
C LEU A 156 0.79 15.55 3.83
N ALA A 157 -0.20 16.44 3.96
CA ALA A 157 0.03 17.86 4.15
C ALA A 157 0.73 18.17 5.49
N GLY A 158 0.31 17.52 6.59
CA GLY A 158 0.95 17.66 7.90
C GLY A 158 2.39 17.13 7.89
N THR A 159 2.60 15.95 7.32
CA THR A 159 3.94 15.36 7.18
C THR A 159 4.86 16.27 6.35
N ALA A 160 4.36 16.79 5.22
CA ALA A 160 5.12 17.73 4.39
C ALA A 160 5.40 19.04 5.11
N TYR A 161 4.43 19.57 5.88
CA TYR A 161 4.62 20.77 6.70
C TYR A 161 5.74 20.58 7.73
N ASP A 162 5.74 19.46 8.46
CA ASP A 162 6.78 19.16 9.44
C ASP A 162 8.15 19.01 8.78
N LEU A 163 8.23 18.31 7.63
CA LEU A 163 9.48 18.21 6.86
C LEU A 163 10.03 19.56 6.40
N LEU A 164 9.15 20.52 6.09
CA LEU A 164 9.52 21.85 5.61
C LEU A 164 9.85 22.83 6.75
N THR A 165 9.29 22.64 7.93
CA THR A 165 9.40 23.57 9.06
C THR A 165 10.35 23.10 10.16
N GLN A 166 10.67 21.80 10.20
CA GLN A 166 11.55 21.16 11.19
C GLN A 166 12.79 20.60 10.47
N PRO A 167 13.81 21.43 10.18
CA PRO A 167 14.98 21.02 9.39
C PRO A 167 15.77 19.88 10.06
N GLU A 168 15.76 19.78 11.38
CA GLU A 168 16.36 18.70 12.15
C GLU A 168 15.70 17.34 11.89
N THR A 169 14.37 17.30 11.78
CA THR A 169 13.60 16.09 11.48
C THR A 169 13.93 15.61 10.06
N CYS A 170 13.93 16.52 9.09
CA CYS A 170 14.33 16.22 7.71
C CYS A 170 15.78 15.73 7.63
N ALA A 171 16.71 16.39 8.32
CA ALA A 171 18.11 15.98 8.36
C ALA A 171 18.30 14.58 8.97
N ALA A 172 17.56 14.23 10.03
CA ALA A 172 17.62 12.92 10.65
C ALA A 172 17.10 11.80 9.73
N ILE A 173 16.03 12.05 8.96
CA ILE A 173 15.49 11.13 7.95
C ILE A 173 16.50 10.91 6.82
N LEU A 174 17.10 12.01 6.32
CA LEU A 174 18.14 11.92 5.29
C LEU A 174 19.40 11.20 5.79
N GLN A 175 19.75 11.36 7.05
CA GLN A 175 20.90 10.67 7.65
C GLN A 175 20.62 9.17 7.75
N GLU A 176 19.45 8.75 8.24
CA GLU A 176 19.04 7.33 8.27
C GLU A 176 19.15 6.69 6.88
N PHE A 177 18.68 7.38 5.85
CA PHE A 177 18.75 6.88 4.48
C PHE A 177 20.20 6.72 3.99
N LYS A 178 21.07 7.70 4.28
CA LYS A 178 22.51 7.64 3.94
C LYS A 178 23.23 6.53 4.69
N ASP A 179 22.95 6.37 5.97
CA ASP A 179 23.60 5.37 6.83
C ASP A 179 23.27 3.94 6.38
N ALA A 180 22.07 3.73 5.84
CA ALA A 180 21.71 2.44 5.27
C ALA A 180 22.57 2.04 4.04
N ASN A 181 23.15 3.03 3.34
CA ASN A 181 24.16 2.88 2.28
C ASN A 181 23.84 1.78 1.24
N VAL A 182 22.59 1.72 0.79
CA VAL A 182 22.16 0.73 -0.22
C VAL A 182 22.19 1.36 -1.59
N GLN A 183 22.75 0.64 -2.55
CA GLN A 183 22.85 1.07 -3.94
C GLN A 183 21.62 0.59 -4.71
N TYR A 184 21.02 1.49 -5.51
CA TYR A 184 20.00 1.12 -6.47
C TYR A 184 20.62 0.31 -7.61
N SER A 185 19.98 -0.81 -7.96
CA SER A 185 20.34 -1.60 -9.14
C SER A 185 19.05 -1.97 -9.87
N PRO A 186 18.84 -1.50 -11.10
CA PRO A 186 17.67 -1.86 -11.90
C PRO A 186 17.52 -3.38 -12.01
N MET A 187 16.29 -3.88 -11.88
CA MET A 187 16.02 -5.33 -11.94
C MET A 187 16.26 -5.96 -13.32
N TYR A 188 16.41 -5.13 -14.36
CA TYR A 188 16.69 -5.55 -15.72
C TYR A 188 17.56 -4.48 -16.41
N GLN A 189 18.33 -4.92 -17.40
CA GLN A 189 19.03 -4.02 -18.32
C GLN A 189 18.18 -3.88 -19.58
N GLU A 190 18.16 -2.68 -20.18
CA GLU A 190 17.45 -2.40 -21.43
C GLU A 190 18.04 -3.15 -22.64
#